data_AF-A0A5B7FWJ1-F1
#
_entry.id   AF-A0A5B7FWJ1-F1
#
_cell.length_a   1.000
_cell.length_b   1.000
_cell.length_c   1.000
_cell.angle_alpha   90.00
_cell.angle_beta   90.00
_cell.angle_gamma   90.00
#
_symmetry.space_group_name_H-M   'P 1'
#
loop_
_entity.id
_entity.type
_entity.pdbx_description
1 polymer ?
#
loop_
_entity_poly.entity_id
_entity_poly.type
_entity_poly.pdbx_seq_one_letter_code
_entity_poly.pdbx_strand_id
1 'polypeptide(L)'
;MESSIYSTICSQEDNVNLYFVKLIEDSPSNILLCAYQACEKFNRQWLSCEDCKQVIPTKEDVFICDPFKGEAFEYLVSCPKSIVVGPQCILSCLRRNEPIPALPSPLHNTAMSGLVITTTGFPKAQKEKLQHLVQQMSGIFSNTYHLDVTHLVVKMVGSEKYKVANIWYMQLTRKHHSEV
;
A
#
# COMPACT_ATOMS: atom_id res chain seq x y z
N MET A 1 -22.85 -6.92 1.36
CA MET A 1 -23.03 -5.99 0.22
C MET A 1 -21.64 -5.55 -0.21
N GLU A 2 -20.86 -6.51 -0.71
CA GLU A 2 -19.47 -6.34 -1.13
C GLU A 2 -19.45 -6.31 -2.65
N SER A 3 -19.55 -5.11 -3.21
CA SER A 3 -19.29 -4.85 -4.62
C SER A 3 -19.37 -3.35 -4.80
N SER A 4 -18.29 -2.71 -5.26
CA SER A 4 -18.26 -1.39 -5.92
C SER A 4 -17.34 -0.28 -5.35
N ILE A 5 -16.29 -0.54 -4.56
CA ILE A 5 -15.31 0.53 -4.23
C ILE A 5 -13.94 0.34 -4.89
N TYR A 6 -13.67 -0.83 -5.46
CA TYR A 6 -12.42 -1.07 -6.19
C TYR A 6 -12.74 -1.03 -7.68
N SER A 7 -12.42 0.08 -8.35
CA SER A 7 -12.29 0.07 -9.80
C SER A 7 -11.10 -0.83 -10.13
N THR A 8 -11.37 -1.99 -10.69
CA THR A 8 -10.35 -2.88 -11.22
C THR A 8 -9.96 -2.35 -12.60
N ILE A 9 -8.81 -1.69 -12.71
CA ILE A 9 -8.15 -1.46 -14.00
C ILE A 9 -6.99 -2.43 -13.98
N CYS A 10 -7.04 -3.49 -14.79
CA CYS A 10 -5.97 -4.44 -15.12
C CYS A 10 -6.49 -5.88 -15.17
N SER A 11 -7.51 -6.15 -15.98
CA SER A 11 -7.52 -7.48 -16.61
C SER A 11 -6.14 -7.69 -17.24
N GLN A 12 -5.57 -8.91 -17.25
CA GLN A 12 -4.26 -9.19 -17.89
C GLN A 12 -4.22 -8.90 -19.41
N GLU A 13 -5.28 -8.31 -19.95
CA GLU A 13 -5.56 -8.00 -21.35
C GLU A 13 -5.70 -6.47 -21.60
N ASP A 14 -5.59 -5.63 -20.56
CA ASP A 14 -5.66 -4.17 -20.70
C ASP A 14 -4.28 -3.58 -21.11
N ASN A 15 -4.27 -2.58 -22.00
CA ASN A 15 -3.07 -1.83 -22.41
C ASN A 15 -2.56 -0.96 -21.24
N VAL A 16 -1.80 -1.55 -20.33
CA VAL A 16 -1.29 -0.90 -19.12
C VAL A 16 0.21 -0.65 -19.27
N ASN A 17 0.64 0.57 -18.94
CA ASN A 17 2.04 0.97 -18.96
C ASN A 17 2.62 0.87 -17.54
N LEU A 18 3.69 0.10 -17.39
CA LEU A 18 4.38 -0.10 -16.12
C LEU A 18 5.68 0.70 -16.09
N TYR A 19 5.77 1.66 -15.18
CA TYR A 19 6.96 2.49 -14.99
C TYR A 19 7.69 2.07 -13.73
N PHE A 20 8.88 1.52 -13.87
CA PHE A 20 9.72 1.13 -12.74
C PHE A 20 10.63 2.30 -12.37
N VAL A 21 10.37 2.90 -11.22
CA VAL A 21 11.03 4.15 -10.81
C VAL A 21 12.32 3.85 -10.05
N LYS A 22 13.45 4.33 -10.59
CA LYS A 22 14.76 4.28 -9.92
C LYS A 22 14.89 5.47 -8.97
N LEU A 23 14.52 5.27 -7.72
CA LEU A 23 14.56 6.31 -6.69
C LEU A 23 15.96 6.54 -6.08
N ILE A 24 16.90 5.62 -6.32
CA ILE A 24 18.28 5.66 -5.82
C ILE A 24 19.21 5.42 -7.00
N GLU A 25 20.23 6.27 -7.17
CA GLU A 25 21.15 6.22 -8.31
C GLU A 25 22.02 4.96 -8.35
N ASP A 26 22.36 4.38 -7.20
CA ASP A 26 23.36 3.30 -7.10
C ASP A 26 22.88 1.91 -7.56
N SER A 27 21.57 1.63 -7.56
CA SER A 27 20.95 0.45 -8.22
C SER A 27 19.49 0.26 -7.78
N PRO A 28 18.62 -0.30 -8.64
CA PRO A 28 17.30 -0.73 -8.21
C PRO A 28 17.42 -1.87 -7.20
N SER A 29 16.48 -1.94 -6.25
CA SER A 29 16.43 -3.06 -5.31
C SER A 29 16.25 -4.40 -6.03
N ASN A 30 16.75 -5.48 -5.44
CA ASN A 30 16.60 -6.84 -6.01
C ASN A 30 15.14 -7.17 -6.28
N ILE A 31 14.24 -6.74 -5.40
CA ILE A 31 12.81 -7.01 -5.57
C ILE A 31 12.19 -6.21 -6.71
N LEU A 32 12.61 -4.95 -6.90
CA LEU A 32 12.16 -4.14 -8.02
C LEU A 32 12.63 -4.74 -9.34
N LEU A 33 13.86 -5.28 -9.39
CA LEU A 33 14.38 -6.00 -10.54
C LEU A 33 13.62 -7.30 -10.82
N CYS A 34 13.31 -8.09 -9.79
CA CYS A 34 12.48 -9.30 -9.94
C CYS A 34 11.08 -8.97 -10.45
N ALA A 35 10.44 -7.91 -9.94
CA ALA A 35 9.15 -7.45 -10.42
C ALA A 35 9.23 -7.00 -11.89
N TYR A 36 10.30 -6.27 -12.26
CA TYR A 36 10.54 -5.87 -13.64
C TYR A 36 10.59 -7.08 -14.57
N GLN A 37 11.38 -8.11 -14.21
CA GLN A 37 11.52 -9.34 -14.99
C GLN A 37 10.20 -10.12 -15.10
N ALA A 38 9.44 -10.23 -14.01
CA ALA A 38 8.16 -10.94 -14.01
C ALA A 38 7.09 -10.29 -14.91
N CYS A 39 7.22 -8.99 -15.20
CA CYS A 39 6.31 -8.24 -16.06
C CYS A 39 6.68 -8.24 -17.54
N GLU A 40 7.43 -9.23 -18.05
CA GLU A 40 7.88 -9.26 -19.45
C GLU A 40 6.77 -9.15 -20.50
N LYS A 41 5.54 -9.55 -20.15
CA LYS A 41 4.36 -9.51 -21.02
C LYS A 41 3.69 -8.14 -21.10
N PHE A 42 4.07 -7.18 -20.24
CA PHE A 42 3.49 -5.84 -20.17
C PHE A 42 4.40 -4.81 -20.84
N ASN A 43 3.83 -3.67 -21.23
CA ASN A 43 4.62 -2.53 -21.65
C ASN A 43 5.33 -1.91 -20.43
N ARG A 44 6.60 -2.26 -20.22
CA ARG A 44 7.39 -1.87 -19.05
C ARG A 44 8.58 -1.01 -19.42
N GLN A 45 8.79 0.07 -18.68
CA GLN A 45 9.91 0.98 -18.87
C GLN A 45 10.51 1.42 -17.54
N TRP A 46 11.82 1.70 -17.55
CA TRP A 46 12.50 2.30 -16.41
C TRP A 46 12.35 3.80 -16.46
N LEU A 47 12.18 4.42 -15.30
CA LEU A 47 12.03 5.86 -15.18
C LEU A 47 12.93 6.40 -14.07
N SER A 48 13.67 7.47 -14.36
CA SER A 48 14.54 8.14 -13.40
C SER A 48 13.76 9.07 -12.46
N CYS A 49 14.39 9.59 -11.42
CA CYS A 49 13.79 10.60 -10.56
C CYS A 49 13.46 11.90 -11.32
N GLU A 50 14.31 12.27 -12.27
CA GLU A 50 14.18 13.50 -13.07
C GLU A 50 13.04 13.37 -14.07
N ASP A 51 12.94 12.20 -14.71
CA ASP A 51 11.89 11.92 -15.68
C ASP A 51 10.52 11.77 -14.99
N CYS A 52 10.49 11.32 -13.73
CA CYS A 52 9.23 11.21 -12.94
C CYS A 52 8.48 12.54 -12.92
N LYS A 53 9.23 13.64 -12.76
CA LYS A 53 8.67 14.98 -12.61
C LYS A 53 8.13 15.55 -13.94
N GLN A 54 8.49 14.94 -15.07
CA GLN A 54 8.08 15.38 -16.41
C GLN A 54 6.89 14.58 -16.95
N VAL A 55 6.61 13.41 -16.37
CA VAL A 55 5.51 12.55 -16.79
C VAL A 55 4.20 13.12 -16.27
N ILE A 56 3.18 13.14 -17.13
CA ILE A 56 1.80 13.45 -16.75
C ILE A 56 1.04 12.12 -16.69
N PRO A 57 0.75 11.57 -15.48
CA PRO A 57 0.11 10.27 -15.33
C PRO A 57 -1.26 10.19 -16.01
N THR A 58 -1.46 9.14 -16.79
CA THR A 58 -2.77 8.70 -17.30
C THR A 58 -3.35 7.58 -16.43
N LYS A 59 -4.61 7.19 -16.66
CA LYS A 59 -5.27 6.13 -15.86
C LYS A 59 -4.74 4.73 -16.20
N GLU A 60 -4.03 4.61 -17.32
CA GLU A 60 -3.35 3.41 -17.80
C GLU A 60 -1.91 3.29 -17.30
N ASP A 61 -1.38 4.34 -16.65
CA ASP A 61 0.00 4.38 -16.16
C ASP A 61 0.07 3.92 -14.70
N VAL A 62 0.85 2.87 -14.45
CA VAL A 62 1.15 2.35 -13.12
C VAL A 62 2.62 2.56 -12.81
N PHE A 63 2.91 3.20 -11.68
CA PHE A 63 4.26 3.51 -11.22
C PHE A 63 4.65 2.54 -10.11
N ILE A 64 5.70 1.77 -10.35
CA ILE A 64 6.27 0.83 -9.40
C ILE A 64 7.42 1.54 -8.69
N CYS A 65 7.23 1.82 -7.40
CA CYS A 65 8.19 2.51 -6.57
C CYS A 65 8.74 1.60 -5.47
N ASP A 66 10.05 1.65 -5.26
CA ASP A 66 10.70 1.08 -4.09
C ASP A 66 11.99 1.86 -3.81
N PRO A 67 12.15 2.52 -2.64
CA PRO A 67 11.23 2.55 -1.50
C PRO A 67 10.08 3.57 -1.67
N PHE A 68 9.02 3.48 -0.85
CA PHE A 68 7.93 4.47 -0.80
C PHE A 68 8.35 5.74 -0.04
N LYS A 69 9.36 6.44 -0.55
CA LYS A 69 9.88 7.71 0.00
C LYS A 69 10.67 8.46 -1.08
N GLY A 70 10.86 9.75 -0.86
CA GLY A 70 11.64 10.62 -1.74
C GLY A 70 10.78 11.48 -2.65
N GLU A 71 11.38 12.52 -3.21
CA GLU A 71 10.65 13.57 -3.94
C GLU A 71 9.85 13.04 -5.13
N ALA A 72 10.40 12.09 -5.89
CA ALA A 72 9.71 11.50 -7.02
C ALA A 72 8.48 10.67 -6.60
N PHE A 73 8.57 9.92 -5.50
CA PHE A 73 7.42 9.22 -4.93
C PHE A 73 6.35 10.20 -4.45
N GLU A 74 6.74 11.25 -3.72
CA GLU A 74 5.83 12.27 -3.21
C GLU A 74 5.14 13.03 -4.36
N TYR A 75 5.87 13.35 -5.42
CA TYR A 75 5.32 13.94 -6.64
C TYR A 75 4.26 13.03 -7.25
N LEU A 76 4.58 11.75 -7.47
CA LEU A 76 3.63 10.79 -8.04
C LEU A 76 2.38 10.68 -7.18
N VAL A 77 2.51 10.53 -5.87
CA VAL A 77 1.35 10.45 -4.95
C VAL A 77 0.52 11.74 -4.94
N SER A 78 1.12 12.90 -5.23
CA SER A 78 0.39 14.17 -5.35
C SER A 78 -0.49 14.26 -6.61
N CYS A 79 -0.21 13.44 -7.63
CA CYS A 79 -0.99 13.40 -8.87
C CYS A 79 -2.25 12.52 -8.70
N PRO A 80 -3.46 13.03 -8.96
CA PRO A 80 -4.69 12.27 -8.70
C PRO A 80 -4.95 11.10 -9.67
N LYS A 81 -4.24 11.06 -10.80
CA LYS A 81 -4.35 9.99 -11.81
C LYS A 81 -3.23 8.96 -11.71
N SER A 82 -2.26 9.15 -10.82
CA SER A 82 -1.17 8.19 -10.67
C SER A 82 -1.67 6.98 -9.89
N ILE A 83 -1.34 5.80 -10.40
CA ILE A 83 -1.49 4.56 -9.65
C ILE A 83 -0.09 4.17 -9.19
N VAL A 84 0.18 4.31 -7.89
CA VAL A 84 1.51 4.01 -7.32
C VAL A 84 1.45 2.70 -6.55
N VAL A 85 2.29 1.75 -6.92
CA VAL A 85 2.34 0.42 -6.31
C VAL A 85 3.76 0.00 -5.95
N GLY A 86 3.89 -0.88 -4.97
CA GLY A 86 5.16 -1.52 -4.63
C GLY A 86 5.40 -2.78 -5.46
N PRO A 87 6.66 -3.21 -5.61
CA PRO A 87 7.00 -4.39 -6.41
C PRO A 87 6.38 -5.68 -5.84
N GLN A 88 6.20 -5.78 -4.52
CA GLN A 88 5.51 -6.91 -3.89
C GLN A 88 4.05 -7.03 -4.32
N CYS A 89 3.36 -5.91 -4.56
CA CYS A 89 1.98 -5.91 -5.02
C CYS A 89 1.91 -6.58 -6.40
N ILE A 90 2.73 -6.11 -7.34
CA ILE A 90 2.81 -6.65 -8.71
C ILE A 90 3.13 -8.14 -8.69
N LEU A 91 4.18 -8.55 -7.96
CA LEU A 91 4.57 -9.96 -7.85
C LEU A 91 3.45 -10.84 -7.28
N SER A 92 2.68 -10.32 -6.33
CA SER A 92 1.55 -11.04 -5.73
C SER A 92 0.37 -11.16 -6.70
N CYS A 93 0.03 -10.08 -7.41
CA CYS A 93 -1.01 -10.06 -8.44
C CYS A 93 -0.70 -11.06 -9.57
N LEU A 94 0.53 -11.03 -10.09
CA LEU A 94 0.97 -11.97 -11.13
C LEU A 94 0.89 -13.42 -10.67
N ARG A 95 1.32 -13.72 -9.44
CA ARG A 95 1.28 -15.08 -8.89
C ARG A 95 -0.15 -15.61 -8.72
N ARG A 96 -1.08 -14.72 -8.34
CA ARG A 96 -2.49 -15.05 -8.10
C ARG A 96 -3.35 -14.97 -9.36
N ASN A 97 -2.76 -14.58 -10.49
CA ASN A 97 -3.49 -14.28 -11.71
C ASN A 97 -4.60 -13.21 -11.50
N GLU A 98 -4.33 -12.26 -10.61
CA GLU A 98 -5.24 -11.20 -10.21
C GLU A 98 -4.86 -9.88 -10.92
N PRO A 99 -5.85 -9.00 -11.12
CA PRO A 99 -5.61 -7.68 -11.67
C PRO A 99 -4.77 -6.80 -10.72
N ILE A 100 -4.00 -5.88 -11.30
CA ILE A 100 -3.33 -4.83 -10.51
C ILE A 100 -4.42 -3.91 -9.94
N PRO A 101 -4.40 -3.61 -8.63
CA PRO A 101 -5.41 -2.76 -8.02
C PRO A 101 -5.20 -1.28 -8.41
N ALA A 102 -6.24 -0.65 -8.96
CA ALA A 102 -6.25 0.78 -9.27
C ALA A 102 -6.84 1.58 -8.11
N LEU A 103 -6.03 1.77 -7.07
CA LEU A 103 -6.41 2.52 -5.88
C LEU A 103 -5.94 3.98 -6.00
N PRO A 104 -6.74 4.95 -5.49
CA PRO A 104 -6.33 6.35 -5.42
C PRO A 104 -5.21 6.59 -4.39
N SER A 105 -4.96 5.61 -3.51
CA SER A 105 -3.88 5.66 -2.53
C SER A 105 -2.74 4.71 -2.93
N PRO A 106 -1.48 5.08 -2.67
CA PRO A 106 -0.34 4.24 -2.99
C PRO A 106 -0.43 2.88 -2.26
N LEU A 107 -0.16 1.78 -2.95
CA LEU A 107 -0.24 0.44 -2.41
C LEU A 107 1.13 -0.26 -2.41
N HIS A 108 1.75 -0.36 -1.25
CA HIS A 108 3.07 -0.96 -1.09
C HIS A 108 3.03 -2.50 -1.24
N ASN A 109 2.08 -3.15 -0.56
CA ASN A 109 1.86 -4.59 -0.62
C ASN A 109 0.42 -4.93 -0.18
N THR A 110 0.09 -6.21 -0.13
CA THR A 110 -1.23 -6.71 0.26
C THR A 110 -1.22 -7.43 1.61
N ALA A 111 -0.22 -7.17 2.46
CA ALA A 111 -0.01 -7.92 3.71
C ALA A 111 -1.15 -7.78 4.72
N MET A 112 -1.94 -6.71 4.64
CA MET A 112 -3.10 -6.44 5.49
C MET A 112 -4.42 -6.56 4.73
N SER A 113 -4.43 -7.16 3.54
CA SER A 113 -5.65 -7.41 2.77
C SER A 113 -6.65 -8.23 3.60
N GLY A 114 -7.91 -7.77 3.65
CA GLY A 114 -8.97 -8.37 4.45
C GLY A 114 -8.94 -8.03 5.94
N LEU A 115 -7.98 -7.23 6.40
CA LEU A 115 -7.92 -6.79 7.81
C LEU A 115 -8.61 -5.44 8.00
N VAL A 116 -9.46 -5.37 9.01
CA VAL A 116 -10.01 -4.11 9.54
C VAL A 116 -9.32 -3.80 10.86
N ILE A 117 -8.60 -2.69 10.90
CA ILE A 117 -7.74 -2.27 12.01
C ILE A 117 -8.32 -1.04 12.68
N THR A 118 -8.41 -1.05 14.01
CA THR A 118 -8.58 0.18 14.79
C THR A 118 -7.46 0.35 15.79
N THR A 119 -7.31 1.56 16.33
CA THR A 119 -6.23 1.90 17.25
C THR A 119 -6.74 2.59 18.50
N THR A 120 -6.00 2.44 19.60
CA THR A 120 -6.27 3.11 20.88
C THR A 120 -4.98 3.51 21.60
N GLY A 121 -5.05 4.61 22.35
CA GLY A 121 -3.91 5.15 23.12
C GLY A 121 -2.85 5.89 22.29
N PHE A 122 -3.04 6.07 20.97
CA PHE A 122 -2.12 6.81 20.12
C PHE A 122 -2.54 8.30 19.97
N PRO A 123 -1.60 9.26 19.96
CA PRO A 123 -1.86 10.64 19.60
C PRO A 123 -2.25 10.76 18.12
N LYS A 124 -2.94 11.86 17.76
CA LYS A 124 -3.50 12.08 16.41
C LYS A 124 -2.47 11.86 15.28
N ALA A 125 -1.30 12.49 15.36
CA ALA A 125 -0.25 12.33 14.35
C ALA A 125 0.24 10.88 14.18
N GLN A 126 0.29 10.09 15.26
CA GLN A 126 0.67 8.67 15.17
C GLN A 126 -0.46 7.82 14.58
N LYS A 127 -1.72 8.16 14.86
CA LYS A 127 -2.89 7.49 14.24
C LYS A 127 -2.95 7.72 12.74
N GLU A 128 -2.71 8.95 12.28
CA GLU A 128 -2.67 9.28 10.86
C GLU A 128 -1.56 8.50 10.14
N LYS A 129 -0.38 8.39 10.75
CA LYS A 129 0.70 7.54 10.22
C LYS A 129 0.31 6.06 10.17
N LEU A 130 -0.34 5.53 11.20
CA LEU A 130 -0.81 4.14 11.22
C LEU A 130 -1.89 3.89 10.17
N GLN A 131 -2.83 4.82 10.01
CA GLN A 131 -3.85 4.76 8.97
C GLN A 131 -3.22 4.67 7.59
N HIS A 132 -2.25 5.54 7.29
CA HIS A 132 -1.55 5.52 6.01
C HIS A 132 -0.84 4.19 5.76
N LEU A 133 -0.12 3.66 6.75
CA LEU A 133 0.57 2.36 6.64
C LEU A 133 -0.41 1.20 6.43
N VAL A 134 -1.53 1.18 7.15
CA VAL A 134 -2.57 0.14 7.00
C VAL A 134 -3.14 0.18 5.58
N GLN A 135 -3.49 1.36 5.08
CA GLN A 135 -4.01 1.54 3.73
C GLN A 135 -2.99 1.14 2.66
N GLN A 136 -1.72 1.51 2.83
CA GLN A 136 -0.62 1.12 1.95
C GLN A 136 -0.38 -0.40 1.93
N MET A 137 -0.88 -1.15 2.91
CA MET A 137 -0.80 -2.61 2.96
C MET A 137 -2.14 -3.30 2.60
N SER A 138 -3.05 -2.59 1.93
CA SER A 138 -4.40 -3.07 1.55
C SER A 138 -5.37 -3.30 2.71
N GLY A 139 -5.07 -2.80 3.92
CA GLY A 139 -5.95 -2.90 5.07
C GLY A 139 -6.95 -1.75 5.16
N ILE A 140 -8.03 -1.98 5.91
CA ILE A 140 -9.04 -0.96 6.23
C ILE A 140 -8.74 -0.40 7.60
N PHE A 141 -8.65 0.93 7.72
CA PHE A 141 -8.48 1.60 9.02
C PHE A 141 -9.81 2.18 9.50
N SER A 142 -10.25 1.78 10.69
CA SER A 142 -11.47 2.29 11.34
C SER A 142 -11.14 3.19 12.52
N ASN A 143 -11.74 4.38 12.55
CA ASN A 143 -11.61 5.33 13.67
C ASN A 143 -12.39 4.87 14.92
N THR A 144 -13.42 4.06 14.70
CA THR A 144 -14.29 3.51 15.73
C THR A 144 -14.02 2.02 15.93
N TYR A 145 -14.51 1.47 17.06
CA TYR A 145 -14.51 0.04 17.29
C TYR A 145 -15.92 -0.49 17.01
N HIS A 146 -16.03 -1.55 16.21
CA HIS A 146 -17.29 -2.21 15.83
C HIS A 146 -17.02 -3.69 15.53
N LEU A 147 -18.08 -4.47 15.29
CA LEU A 147 -17.97 -5.94 15.16
C LEU A 147 -17.08 -6.39 14.00
N ASP A 148 -17.00 -5.63 12.91
CA ASP A 148 -16.17 -5.99 11.75
C ASP A 148 -14.67 -5.71 11.97
N VAL A 149 -14.29 -5.08 13.09
CA VAL A 149 -12.90 -4.85 13.44
C VAL A 149 -12.22 -6.19 13.72
N THR A 150 -11.25 -6.55 12.89
CA THR A 150 -10.48 -7.78 13.02
C THR A 150 -9.34 -7.67 14.03
N HIS A 151 -8.76 -6.47 14.19
CA HIS A 151 -7.58 -6.25 15.04
C HIS A 151 -7.63 -4.87 15.70
N LEU A 152 -7.25 -4.82 16.98
CA LEU A 152 -7.04 -3.59 17.74
C LEU A 152 -5.55 -3.40 18.05
N VAL A 153 -4.95 -2.32 17.55
CA VAL A 153 -3.58 -1.93 17.91
C VAL A 153 -3.61 -1.02 19.13
N VAL A 154 -2.86 -1.39 20.16
CA VAL A 154 -2.92 -0.75 21.48
C VAL A 154 -1.54 -0.19 21.84
N LYS A 155 -1.48 1.11 22.16
CA LYS A 155 -0.24 1.73 22.70
C LYS A 155 -0.07 1.51 24.20
N MET A 156 -1.16 1.60 24.95
CA MET A 156 -1.18 1.46 26.42
C MET A 156 -2.34 0.55 26.83
N VAL A 157 -2.06 -0.39 27.73
CA VAL A 157 -3.06 -1.27 28.33
C VAL A 157 -3.99 -0.46 29.25
N GLY A 158 -5.29 -0.79 29.27
CA GLY A 158 -6.27 -0.17 30.18
C GLY A 158 -7.23 0.87 29.59
N SER A 159 -7.11 1.23 28.30
CA SER A 159 -8.13 2.07 27.64
C SER A 159 -9.48 1.36 27.49
N GLU A 160 -10.58 2.12 27.33
CA GLU A 160 -11.92 1.52 27.21
C GLU A 160 -12.03 0.56 26.01
N LYS A 161 -11.42 0.93 24.88
CA LYS A 161 -11.30 0.04 23.70
C LYS A 161 -10.49 -1.24 24.00
N TYR A 162 -9.46 -1.17 24.84
CA TYR A 162 -8.66 -2.34 25.25
C TYR A 162 -9.47 -3.30 26.11
N LYS A 163 -10.26 -2.78 27.06
CA LYS A 163 -11.12 -3.60 27.93
C LYS A 163 -12.16 -4.35 27.11
N VAL A 164 -12.77 -3.69 26.12
CA VAL A 164 -13.72 -4.33 25.21
C VAL A 164 -13.03 -5.40 24.38
N ALA A 165 -11.91 -5.13 23.72
CA ALA A 165 -11.24 -6.13 22.88
C ALA A 165 -10.80 -7.40 23.64
N ASN A 166 -10.43 -7.27 24.91
CA ASN A 166 -10.03 -8.41 25.76
C ASN A 166 -11.21 -9.34 26.11
N ILE A 167 -12.45 -8.85 26.01
CA ILE A 167 -13.67 -9.64 26.23
C ILE A 167 -14.01 -10.50 25.00
N TRP A 168 -13.58 -10.09 23.79
CA TRP A 168 -13.98 -10.70 22.51
C TRP A 168 -12.92 -11.64 21.88
N TYR A 169 -11.89 -12.09 22.62
CA TYR A 169 -10.85 -13.03 22.13
C TYR A 169 -10.14 -12.60 20.82
N MET A 170 -9.86 -11.31 20.64
CA MET A 170 -9.16 -10.79 19.46
C MET A 170 -7.64 -10.90 19.56
N GLN A 171 -6.95 -11.10 18.43
CA GLN A 171 -5.48 -11.09 18.37
C GLN A 171 -4.93 -9.68 18.63
N LEU A 172 -4.27 -9.51 19.78
CA LEU A 172 -3.59 -8.27 20.17
C LEU A 172 -2.15 -8.27 19.66
N THR A 173 -1.86 -7.44 18.66
CA THR A 173 -0.48 -7.25 18.18
C THR A 173 0.16 -6.05 18.88
N ARG A 174 1.21 -6.30 19.68
CA ARG A 174 2.02 -5.26 20.34
C ARG A 174 3.03 -4.69 19.33
N LYS A 175 3.15 -3.36 19.24
CA LYS A 175 4.23 -2.74 18.47
C LYS A 175 5.56 -2.96 19.22
N HIS A 176 6.51 -3.65 18.61
CA HIS A 176 7.87 -3.73 19.16
C HIS A 176 8.50 -2.34 19.15
N HIS A 177 8.96 -1.90 20.32
CA HIS A 177 9.86 -0.76 20.45
C HIS A 177 11.25 -1.25 20.04
N SER A 178 11.80 -0.70 18.95
CA SER A 178 13.24 -0.70 18.73
C SER A 178 13.82 0.42 19.59
N GLU A 179 14.44 0.04 20.70
CA GLU A 179 15.30 0.92 21.50
C GLU A 179 16.59 1.17 20.72
N VAL A 180 16.95 2.44 20.56
CA VAL A 180 18.30 2.92 20.25
C VAL A 180 18.72 3.77 21.43
#